data_AF-A0A7J2V8R4-F1
#
_entry.id   AF-A0A7J2V8R4-F1
#
_cell.length_a   1.000
_cell.length_b   1.000
_cell.length_c   1.000
_cell.angle_alpha   90.00
_cell.angle_beta   90.00
_cell.angle_gamma   90.00
#
_symmetry.space_group_name_H-M   'P 1'
#
loop_
_entity.id
_entity.type
_entity.pdbx_description
1 polymer ?
#
loop_
_entity_poly.entity_id
_entity_poly.type
_entity_poly.pdbx_seq_one_letter_code
_entity_poly.pdbx_strand_id
1 'polypeptide(L)'
;MDFENRDYDLALFHIEQFEQLYSKYLLYKRIGDYPKTRSLLRLLSNLVRIYGDCGLREFIDKYLEGLYLLEDAYISTHYLPRAYDEYIAKRILLLADNLLEAFKCLESKS
;
A
#
# COMPACT_ATOMS: atom_id res chain seq x y z
N MET A 1 -13.80 5.16 -11.71
CA MET A 1 -15.10 5.26 -11.01
C MET A 1 -14.99 6.05 -9.72
N ASP A 2 -14.39 5.53 -8.63
CA ASP A 2 -14.48 6.21 -7.31
C ASP A 2 -13.86 7.63 -7.30
N PHE A 3 -12.65 7.77 -7.84
CA PHE A 3 -11.99 9.08 -7.95
C PHE A 3 -12.75 10.05 -8.88
N GLU A 4 -13.38 9.54 -9.94
CA GLU A 4 -14.18 10.33 -10.89
C GLU A 4 -15.52 10.78 -10.27
N ASN A 5 -16.05 9.99 -9.34
CA ASN A 5 -17.26 10.28 -8.57
C ASN A 5 -16.98 11.16 -7.33
N ARG A 6 -15.72 11.51 -7.08
CA ARG A 6 -15.24 12.23 -5.88
C ARG A 6 -15.41 11.45 -4.56
N ASP A 7 -15.51 10.12 -4.65
CA ASP A 7 -15.53 9.21 -3.51
C ASP A 7 -14.09 8.92 -3.05
N TYR A 8 -13.39 9.96 -2.60
CA TYR A 8 -11.96 9.89 -2.28
C TYR A 8 -11.65 8.92 -1.14
N ASP A 9 -12.55 8.80 -0.16
CA ASP A 9 -12.41 7.86 0.95
C ASP A 9 -12.42 6.40 0.45
N LEU A 10 -13.30 6.11 -0.52
CA LEU A 10 -13.41 4.79 -1.13
C LEU A 10 -12.21 4.50 -2.02
N ALA A 11 -11.70 5.50 -2.75
CA ALA A 11 -10.48 5.37 -3.53
C ALA A 11 -9.27 5.02 -2.65
N LEU A 12 -9.11 5.71 -1.51
CA LEU A 12 -8.06 5.41 -0.53
C LEU A 12 -8.20 4.00 0.04
N PHE A 13 -9.43 3.57 0.35
CA PHE A 13 -9.70 2.22 0.83
C PHE A 13 -9.27 1.16 -0.20
N HIS A 14 -9.63 1.33 -1.48
CA HIS A 14 -9.23 0.39 -2.53
C HIS A 14 -7.72 0.35 -2.75
N ILE A 15 -7.03 1.50 -2.62
CA ILE A 15 -5.57 1.56 -2.70
C ILE A 15 -4.95 0.77 -1.55
N GLU A 16 -5.39 0.99 -0.30
CA GLU A 16 -4.90 0.22 0.85
C GLU A 16 -5.10 -1.28 0.66
N GLN A 17 -6.28 -1.70 0.18
CA GLN A 17 -6.56 -3.11 -0.10
C GLN A 17 -5.64 -3.68 -1.17
N PHE A 18 -5.39 -2.93 -2.25
CA PHE A 18 -4.44 -3.31 -3.29
C PHE A 18 -3.04 -3.54 -2.70
N GLU A 19 -2.52 -2.61 -1.91
CA GLU A 19 -1.17 -2.68 -1.35
C GLU A 19 -1.01 -3.85 -0.37
N GLN A 20 -2.02 -4.10 0.46
CA GLN A 20 -2.08 -5.26 1.35
C GLN A 20 -2.06 -6.58 0.59
N LEU A 21 -2.98 -6.73 -0.38
CA LEU A 21 -3.20 -7.99 -1.08
C LEU A 21 -2.01 -8.34 -1.95
N TYR A 22 -1.46 -7.37 -2.68
CA TYR A 22 -0.28 -7.60 -3.51
C TYR A 22 0.93 -7.98 -2.63
N SER A 23 1.14 -7.27 -1.52
CA SER A 23 2.24 -7.62 -0.59
C SER A 23 2.11 -9.03 -0.05
N LYS A 24 0.90 -9.44 0.35
CA LYS A 24 0.62 -10.81 0.84
C LYS A 24 0.80 -11.85 -0.24
N TYR A 25 0.37 -11.55 -1.47
CA TYR A 25 0.59 -12.42 -2.63
C TYR A 25 2.08 -12.66 -2.88
N LEU A 26 2.91 -11.61 -2.91
CA LEU A 26 4.36 -11.76 -3.10
C LEU A 26 5.01 -12.57 -1.96
N LEU A 27 4.65 -12.29 -0.70
CA LEU A 27 5.14 -13.08 0.43
C LEU A 27 4.74 -14.56 0.30
N TYR A 28 3.47 -14.83 0.03
CA TYR A 28 2.98 -16.19 -0.17
C TYR A 28 3.68 -16.89 -1.33
N LYS A 29 3.89 -16.21 -2.45
CA LYS A 29 4.56 -16.74 -3.63
C LYS A 29 6.00 -17.17 -3.32
N ARG A 30 6.72 -16.43 -2.46
CA ARG A 30 8.13 -16.69 -2.16
C ARG A 30 8.37 -17.68 -1.03
N ILE A 31 7.55 -17.62 0.03
CA ILE A 31 7.79 -18.40 1.26
C ILE A 31 6.63 -19.32 1.66
N GLY A 32 5.55 -19.36 0.88
CA GLY A 32 4.38 -20.21 1.12
C GLY A 32 3.49 -19.76 2.29
N ASP A 33 3.77 -18.61 2.90
CA ASP A 33 2.99 -18.02 3.99
C ASP A 33 3.11 -16.48 3.99
N TYR A 34 2.25 -15.81 4.75
CA TYR A 34 2.33 -14.37 4.98
C TYR A 34 1.88 -14.01 6.40
N PRO A 35 2.44 -12.96 7.01
CA PRO A 35 1.99 -12.52 8.33
C PRO A 35 0.52 -12.10 8.27
N LYS A 36 -0.30 -12.61 9.20
CA LYS A 36 -1.71 -12.21 9.41
C LYS A 36 -1.78 -10.83 10.09
N THR A 37 -1.16 -9.83 9.48
CA THR A 37 -1.12 -8.45 9.92
C THR A 37 -1.82 -7.55 8.92
N ARG A 38 -2.30 -6.41 9.41
CA ARG A 38 -2.79 -5.30 8.60
C ARG A 38 -1.78 -4.15 8.57
N SER A 39 -0.60 -4.30 9.15
CA SER A 39 0.46 -3.29 8.98
C SER A 39 1.09 -3.45 7.61
N LEU A 40 0.84 -2.48 6.75
CA LEU A 40 1.47 -2.34 5.46
C LEU A 40 2.98 -2.15 5.62
N LEU A 41 3.44 -1.31 6.55
CA LEU A 41 4.88 -1.11 6.79
C LEU A 41 5.60 -2.42 7.13
N ARG A 42 4.96 -3.27 7.94
CA ARG A 42 5.50 -4.59 8.27
C ARG A 42 5.53 -5.52 7.06
N LEU A 43 4.51 -5.49 6.20
CA LEU A 43 4.48 -6.28 4.96
C LEU A 43 5.59 -5.83 4.00
N LEU A 44 5.71 -4.53 3.73
CA LEU A 44 6.73 -3.97 2.85
C LEU A 44 8.15 -4.24 3.39
N SER A 45 8.36 -4.08 4.69
CA SER A 45 9.64 -4.42 5.33
C SER A 45 10.01 -5.89 5.17
N ASN A 46 9.03 -6.80 5.23
CA ASN A 46 9.28 -8.22 4.99
C ASN A 46 9.62 -8.49 3.52
N LEU A 47 8.97 -7.82 2.57
CA LEU A 47 9.31 -7.92 1.16
C LEU A 47 10.77 -7.51 0.92
N VAL A 48 11.20 -6.37 1.47
CA VAL A 48 12.61 -5.92 1.41
C VAL A 48 13.56 -6.99 1.93
N ARG A 49 13.21 -7.66 3.04
CA ARG A 49 14.05 -8.70 3.65
C ARG A 49 14.11 -9.99 2.82
N ILE A 50 13.02 -10.35 2.16
CA ILE A 50 12.88 -11.64 1.46
C ILE A 50 13.33 -11.56 0.01
N TYR A 51 12.98 -10.50 -0.69
CA TYR A 51 13.25 -10.30 -2.11
C TYR A 51 14.47 -9.40 -2.39
N GLY A 52 15.01 -8.76 -1.34
CA GLY A 52 16.00 -7.70 -1.49
C GLY A 52 15.38 -6.38 -1.88
N ASP A 53 16.19 -5.48 -2.43
CA ASP A 53 15.75 -4.12 -2.73
C ASP A 53 15.40 -3.95 -4.23
N CYS A 54 14.25 -3.35 -4.49
CA CYS A 54 13.77 -2.88 -5.80
C CYS A 54 13.42 -1.38 -5.69
N GLY A 55 14.20 -0.63 -4.91
CA GLY A 55 13.86 0.75 -4.50
C GLY A 55 12.77 0.78 -3.44
N LEU A 56 12.44 -0.37 -2.81
CA LEU A 56 11.35 -0.46 -1.86
C LEU A 56 11.75 0.16 -0.51
N ARG A 57 13.03 0.15 -0.15
CA ARG A 57 13.51 0.88 1.04
C ARG A 57 13.36 2.39 0.85
N GLU A 58 13.86 2.90 -0.27
CA GLU A 58 13.75 4.32 -0.61
C GLU A 58 12.29 4.77 -0.73
N PHE A 59 11.42 3.89 -1.28
CA PHE A 59 9.99 4.12 -1.31
C PHE A 59 9.39 4.26 0.09
N ILE A 60 9.68 3.33 1.02
CA ILE A 60 9.16 3.38 2.39
C ILE A 60 9.60 4.68 3.07
N ASP A 61 10.87 5.04 2.95
CA ASP A 61 11.41 6.25 3.57
C ASP A 61 10.77 7.51 2.98
N LYS A 62 10.60 7.56 1.65
CA LYS A 62 10.00 8.70 0.95
C LYS A 62 8.51 8.87 1.26
N TYR A 63 7.78 7.79 1.43
CA TYR A 63 6.31 7.80 1.55
C TYR A 63 5.80 7.42 2.93
N LEU A 64 6.66 7.42 3.96
CA LEU A 64 6.35 6.98 5.32
C LEU A 64 5.06 7.60 5.88
N GLU A 65 4.88 8.92 5.76
CA GLU A 65 3.67 9.62 6.21
C GLU A 65 2.41 9.16 5.46
N GLY A 66 2.52 8.91 4.15
CA GLY A 66 1.41 8.43 3.33
C GLY A 66 1.02 6.98 3.68
N LEU A 67 2.00 6.15 4.01
CA LEU A 67 1.77 4.78 4.46
C LEU A 67 1.07 4.75 5.83
N TYR A 68 1.48 5.60 6.76
CA TYR A 68 0.76 5.77 8.03
C TYR A 68 -0.66 6.28 7.82
N LEU A 69 -0.84 7.24 6.90
CA LEU A 69 -2.17 7.74 6.56
C LEU A 69 -3.09 6.64 6.02
N LEU A 70 -2.58 5.72 5.19
CA LEU A 70 -3.34 4.59 4.66
C LEU A 70 -3.69 3.57 5.76
N GLU A 71 -2.74 3.24 6.63
CA GLU A 71 -3.01 2.36 7.79
C GLU A 71 -4.07 2.97 8.73
N ASP A 72 -4.04 4.28 8.96
CA ASP A 72 -5.04 5.02 9.74
C ASP A 72 -6.38 5.16 9.00
N ALA A 73 -6.35 5.35 7.68
CA ALA A 73 -7.54 5.46 6.83
C ALA A 73 -8.39 4.20 6.93
N TYR A 74 -7.73 3.03 6.89
CA TYR A 74 -8.37 1.73 7.08
C TYR A 74 -9.13 1.62 8.41
N ILE A 75 -8.58 2.17 9.50
CA ILE A 75 -9.25 2.22 10.80
C ILE A 75 -10.39 3.25 10.79
N SER A 76 -10.16 4.43 10.21
CA SER A 76 -11.11 5.54 10.25
C SER A 76 -12.36 5.33 9.39
N THR A 77 -12.28 4.65 8.24
CA THR A 77 -13.47 4.32 7.42
C THR A 77 -14.52 3.51 8.17
N HIS A 78 -14.14 2.79 9.23
CA HIS A 78 -15.07 2.02 10.07
C HIS A 78 -15.50 2.73 11.36
N TYR A 79 -14.83 3.80 11.78
CA TYR A 79 -15.05 4.39 13.12
C TYR A 79 -15.16 5.92 13.15
N LEU A 80 -14.60 6.67 12.19
CA LEU A 80 -14.60 8.13 12.12
C LEU A 80 -14.50 8.58 10.64
N PRO A 81 -15.61 9.01 9.98
CA PRO A 81 -15.54 9.46 8.60
C PRO A 81 -14.65 10.69 8.49
N ARG A 82 -13.42 10.48 8.00
CA ARG A 82 -12.55 11.55 7.50
C ARG A 82 -12.88 11.70 6.03
N ALA A 83 -13.42 12.86 5.65
CA ALA A 83 -13.51 13.25 4.25
C ALA A 83 -12.11 13.62 3.76
N TYR A 84 -11.52 12.77 2.92
CA TYR A 84 -10.29 13.09 2.23
C TYR A 84 -10.58 14.02 1.04
N ASP A 85 -9.73 15.01 0.86
CA ASP A 85 -9.84 15.89 -0.31
C ASP A 85 -9.14 15.27 -1.53
N GLU A 86 -9.41 15.86 -2.69
CA GLU A 86 -8.82 15.45 -3.97
C GLU A 86 -7.28 15.50 -3.95
N TYR A 87 -6.70 16.44 -3.19
CA TYR A 87 -5.25 16.61 -3.11
C TYR A 87 -4.60 15.42 -2.42
N ILE A 88 -5.13 14.99 -1.28
CA ILE A 88 -4.69 13.79 -0.58
C ILE A 88 -4.91 12.55 -1.46
N ALA A 89 -6.06 12.43 -2.10
CA ALA A 89 -6.34 11.29 -2.97
C ALA A 89 -5.37 11.19 -4.15
N LYS A 90 -4.99 12.30 -4.79
CA LYS A 90 -3.93 12.31 -5.83
C LYS A 90 -2.57 11.89 -5.30
N ARG A 91 -2.20 12.33 -4.09
CA ARG A 91 -0.92 11.97 -3.46
C ARG A 91 -0.86 10.46 -3.18
N ILE A 92 -1.96 9.89 -2.71
CA ILE A 92 -2.07 8.45 -2.44
C ILE A 92 -2.08 7.64 -3.74
N LEU A 93 -2.74 8.11 -4.80
CA LEU A 93 -2.67 7.47 -6.12
C LEU A 93 -1.23 7.41 -6.64
N LEU A 94 -0.49 8.52 -6.55
CA LEU A 94 0.92 8.54 -6.94
C LEU A 94 1.77 7.58 -6.11
N LEU A 95 1.48 7.44 -4.81
CA LEU A 95 2.13 6.46 -3.94
C LEU A 95 1.88 5.05 -4.46
N ALA A 96 0.62 4.71 -4.74
CA ALA A 96 0.23 3.39 -5.26
C ALA A 96 0.90 3.05 -6.60
N ASP A 97 0.97 4.01 -7.52
CA ASP A 97 1.63 3.84 -8.82
C ASP A 97 3.13 3.53 -8.66
N ASN A 98 3.82 4.27 -7.78
CA ASN A 98 5.23 4.02 -7.50
C ASN A 98 5.46 2.66 -6.82
N LEU A 99 4.56 2.27 -5.91
CA LEU A 99 4.64 0.98 -5.24
C LEU A 99 4.41 -0.18 -6.20
N LEU A 100 3.50 -0.02 -7.17
CA LEU A 100 3.24 -1.03 -8.20
C LEU A 100 4.49 -1.31 -9.04
N GLU A 101 5.28 -0.30 -9.38
CA GLU A 101 6.54 -0.50 -10.10
C GLU A 101 7.55 -1.29 -9.27
N ALA A 102 7.65 -1.00 -7.97
CA ALA A 102 8.46 -1.81 -7.06
C ALA A 102 7.95 -3.26 -6.98
N PHE A 103 6.63 -3.47 -6.89
CA PHE A 103 6.03 -4.80 -6.87
C PHE A 103 6.29 -5.60 -8.15
N LYS A 104 6.17 -5.00 -9.33
CA LYS A 104 6.50 -5.66 -10.61
C LYS A 104 7.97 -6.08 -10.67
N CYS A 105 8.88 -5.23 -10.17
CA CYS A 105 10.30 -5.59 -10.04
C CYS A 105 10.49 -6.83 -9.14
N LEU A 106 9.85 -6.85 -7.96
CA LEU A 106 9.93 -8.00 -7.06
C LEU A 106 9.29 -9.26 -7.66
N GLU A 107 8.18 -9.12 -8.37
CA GLU A 107 7.50 -10.23 -9.04
C GLU A 107 8.40 -10.88 -10.10
N SER A 108 9.17 -10.09 -10.86
CA SER A 108 10.14 -10.62 -11.82
C SER A 108 11.31 -11.40 -11.20
N LYS A 109 11.51 -11.26 -9.87
CA LYS A 109 12.51 -12.01 -9.09
C LYS A 109 11.92 -13.26 -8.40
N SER A 110 10.62 -13.49 -8.53
CA SER A 110 9.87 -14.55 -7.82
C SER A 110 10.16 -15.93 -8.38
#